data_AF-A0A4V2RQX4-F1
#
_entry.id   AF-A0A4V2RQX4-F1
#
_cell.length_a   1.000
_cell.length_b   1.000
_cell.length_c   1.000
_cell.angle_alpha   90.00
_cell.angle_beta   90.00
_cell.angle_gamma   90.00
#
_symmetry.space_group_name_H-M   'P 1'
#
loop_
_entity.id
_entity.type
_entity.pdbx_description
1 polymer ?
#
loop_
_entity_poly.entity_id
_entity_poly.type
_entity_poly.pdbx_seq_one_letter_code
_entity_poly.pdbx_strand_id
1 'polypeptide(L)'
;MHTLLRLALLAAFLLTGLLLKGQNSVDAAAPKYVDSDMIATVMGDTLKVSIRKVDRKYVVFSLKGERMKQKLEKSEVAAILYKDGRIENFSNPIVAKKESEGASKIRVTYSEEDVQVYRQFAIVEGYYTGSLRQVYSNEFLQRMAIIDLKERAYKNDPRVKILLIKKVSFTRGYGDDPSATVVAEAYTR
;
A
#
# COMPACT_ATOMS: atom_id res chain seq x y z
N MET A 1 -51.18 26.27 -53.99
CA MET A 1 -49.91 26.80 -54.52
C MET A 1 -49.10 27.33 -53.33
N HIS A 2 -48.50 26.48 -52.49
CA HIS A 2 -47.38 25.58 -52.76
C HIS A 2 -46.23 26.28 -53.47
N THR A 3 -45.48 27.16 -52.77
CA THR A 3 -44.08 27.50 -53.12
C THR A 3 -43.36 28.45 -52.13
N LEU A 4 -43.90 28.73 -50.93
CA LEU A 4 -43.15 29.52 -49.92
C LEU A 4 -42.91 28.79 -48.59
N LEU A 5 -43.11 27.46 -48.60
CA LEU A 5 -42.83 26.57 -47.46
C LEU A 5 -41.54 25.74 -47.66
N ARG A 6 -40.66 26.17 -48.57
CA ARG A 6 -39.38 25.50 -48.89
C ARG A 6 -38.16 26.40 -48.71
N LEU A 7 -38.30 27.52 -48.00
CA LEU A 7 -37.20 28.40 -47.62
C LEU A 7 -36.88 28.39 -46.11
N ALA A 8 -37.51 27.49 -45.35
CA ALA A 8 -37.33 27.37 -43.90
C ALA A 8 -36.50 26.14 -43.48
N LEU A 9 -35.94 25.39 -44.44
CA LEU A 9 -35.27 24.10 -44.19
C LEU A 9 -33.79 24.08 -44.61
N LEU A 10 -33.19 25.25 -44.87
CA LEU A 10 -31.75 25.41 -45.14
C LEU A 10 -31.04 26.36 -44.17
N ALA A 11 -31.71 26.73 -43.07
CA ALA A 11 -31.16 27.56 -41.99
C ALA A 11 -31.10 26.81 -40.64
N ALA A 12 -31.09 25.47 -40.67
CA ALA A 12 -31.00 24.60 -39.50
C ALA A 12 -29.64 23.89 -39.37
N PHE A 13 -28.61 24.33 -40.11
CA PHE A 13 -27.28 23.70 -40.13
C PHE A 13 -26.12 24.68 -39.84
N LEU A 14 -26.39 25.80 -39.18
CA LEU A 14 -25.38 26.79 -38.78
C LEU A 14 -25.53 27.27 -37.33
N LEU A 15 -26.11 26.46 -36.45
CA LEU A 15 -26.22 26.76 -35.02
C LEU A 15 -25.91 25.57 -34.10
N THR A 16 -25.04 24.65 -34.55
CA THR A 16 -24.44 23.58 -33.72
C THR A 16 -22.96 23.89 -33.46
N GLY A 17 -22.69 25.10 -32.98
CA GLY A 17 -21.33 25.61 -32.79
C GLY A 17 -21.15 26.45 -31.53
N LEU A 18 -21.82 26.13 -30.43
CA LEU A 18 -21.54 26.75 -29.13
C LEU A 18 -21.83 25.75 -27.99
N LEU A 19 -21.04 24.70 -27.95
CA LEU A 19 -20.86 23.88 -26.75
C LEU A 19 -19.36 23.85 -26.43
N LEU A 20 -19.06 24.03 -25.15
CA LEU A 20 -17.75 23.94 -24.50
C LEU A 20 -16.82 25.15 -24.65
N LYS A 21 -17.01 26.13 -23.75
CA LYS A 21 -15.88 26.68 -22.98
C LYS A 21 -16.30 27.16 -21.59
N GLY A 22 -17.00 26.29 -20.86
CA GLY A 22 -16.93 26.30 -19.41
C GLY A 22 -15.61 25.63 -19.01
N GLN A 23 -14.50 26.36 -19.11
CA GLN A 23 -13.30 25.99 -18.39
C GLN A 23 -13.65 26.16 -16.91
N ASN A 24 -14.13 25.10 -16.28
CA ASN A 24 -13.87 24.89 -14.86
C ASN A 24 -12.36 24.75 -14.76
N SER A 25 -11.64 25.88 -14.70
CA SER A 25 -10.40 25.94 -13.98
C SER A 25 -10.77 25.53 -12.57
N VAL A 26 -10.62 24.23 -12.27
CA VAL A 26 -10.42 23.78 -10.91
C VAL A 26 -9.26 24.63 -10.45
N ASP A 27 -9.57 25.67 -9.67
CA ASP A 27 -8.57 26.42 -8.93
C ASP A 27 -7.75 25.36 -8.23
N ALA A 28 -6.55 25.10 -8.78
CA ALA A 28 -5.58 24.24 -8.17
C ALA A 28 -5.24 24.95 -6.86
N ALA A 29 -5.94 24.58 -5.79
CA ALA A 29 -5.70 25.07 -4.47
C ALA A 29 -4.19 25.07 -4.26
N ALA A 30 -3.63 26.24 -3.93
CA ALA A 30 -2.20 26.40 -3.77
C ALA A 30 -1.65 25.23 -2.94
N PRO A 31 -0.53 24.61 -3.34
CA PRO A 31 -0.04 23.41 -2.71
C PRO A 31 0.06 23.65 -1.19
N LYS A 32 -0.62 22.82 -0.42
CA LYS A 32 -0.62 22.90 1.04
C LYS A 32 0.82 22.66 1.51
N TYR A 33 1.55 23.73 1.83
CA TYR A 33 2.92 23.65 2.34
C TYR A 33 2.92 22.77 3.60
N VAL A 34 3.68 21.68 3.54
CA VAL A 34 3.83 20.74 4.65
C VAL A 34 5.10 21.12 5.40
N ASP A 35 5.10 20.97 6.72
CA ASP A 35 6.21 21.37 7.60
C ASP A 35 7.49 20.52 7.44
N SER A 36 7.39 19.42 6.71
CA SER A 36 8.48 18.49 6.42
C SER A 36 8.14 17.67 5.17
N ASP A 37 9.16 17.14 4.50
CA ASP A 37 8.96 16.15 3.45
C ASP A 37 8.31 14.89 4.07
N MET A 38 7.58 14.13 3.25
CA MET A 38 6.97 12.88 3.66
C MET A 38 7.29 11.78 2.65
N ILE A 39 7.58 10.59 3.15
CA ILE A 39 7.69 9.37 2.34
C ILE A 39 6.45 8.54 2.63
N ALA A 40 5.60 8.34 1.63
CA ALA A 40 4.58 7.31 1.64
C ALA A 40 5.23 6.01 1.17
N THR A 41 5.27 4.99 2.03
CA THR A 41 5.81 3.69 1.67
C THR A 41 4.79 2.88 0.87
N VAL A 42 5.25 1.88 0.12
CA VAL A 42 4.36 0.91 -0.52
C VAL A 42 3.54 0.11 0.49
N MET A 43 3.91 0.14 1.77
CA MET A 43 3.18 -0.48 2.87
C MET A 43 2.03 0.39 3.40
N GLY A 44 1.85 1.62 2.88
CA GLY A 44 0.81 2.55 3.33
C GLY A 44 1.18 3.37 4.57
N ASP A 45 2.38 3.17 5.13
CA ASP A 45 2.92 4.02 6.18
C ASP A 45 3.37 5.35 5.60
N THR A 46 3.27 6.43 6.40
CA THR A 46 3.80 7.74 6.00
C THR A 46 4.82 8.21 7.03
N LEU A 47 6.04 8.45 6.56
CA LEU A 47 7.16 8.91 7.39
C LEU A 47 7.37 10.40 7.18
N LYS A 48 7.42 11.19 8.27
CA LYS A 48 7.87 12.59 8.21
C LYS A 48 9.39 12.64 8.25
N VAL A 49 9.99 13.19 7.20
CA VAL A 49 11.42 13.10 6.95
C VAL A 49 12.00 14.41 6.42
N SER A 50 13.33 14.46 6.34
CA SER A 50 14.06 15.42 5.51
C SER A 50 14.79 14.67 4.42
N ILE A 51 14.39 14.88 3.16
CA ILE A 51 14.99 14.17 2.04
C ILE A 51 16.35 14.79 1.74
N ARG A 52 17.37 13.94 1.65
CA ARG A 52 18.75 14.37 1.38
C ARG A 52 19.14 14.13 -0.06
N LYS A 53 18.75 12.97 -0.61
CA LYS A 53 19.09 12.58 -1.97
C LYS A 53 18.12 11.52 -2.47
N VAL A 54 17.68 11.64 -3.71
CA VAL A 54 16.96 10.59 -4.43
C VAL A 54 17.86 10.12 -5.57
N ASP A 55 18.34 8.88 -5.47
CA ASP A 55 19.17 8.24 -6.48
C ASP A 55 18.33 7.35 -7.41
N ARG A 56 18.98 6.64 -8.34
CA ARG A 56 18.29 5.68 -9.20
C ARG A 56 17.65 4.52 -8.44
N LYS A 57 18.28 4.08 -7.34
CA LYS A 57 17.83 2.91 -6.56
C LYS A 57 17.30 3.24 -5.16
N TYR A 58 17.78 4.30 -4.53
CA TYR A 58 17.52 4.58 -3.12
C TYR A 58 17.00 6.01 -2.89
N VAL A 59 16.19 6.16 -1.85
CA VAL A 59 15.86 7.43 -1.20
C VAL A 59 16.69 7.53 0.08
N VAL A 60 17.53 8.55 0.17
CA VAL A 60 18.33 8.86 1.36
C VAL A 60 17.65 9.98 2.13
N PHE A 61 17.31 9.72 3.39
CA PHE A 61 16.55 10.64 4.23
C PHE A 61 17.05 10.63 5.68
N SER A 62 16.58 11.56 6.48
CA SER A 62 16.70 11.53 7.94
C SER A 62 15.30 11.72 8.54
N LEU A 63 14.97 11.02 9.63
CA LEU A 63 13.71 11.25 10.33
C LEU A 63 13.65 12.71 10.84
N LYS A 64 12.44 13.27 10.95
CA LYS A 64 12.27 14.65 11.40
C LYS A 64 12.88 14.83 12.81
N GLY A 65 13.88 15.71 12.91
CA GLY A 65 14.61 15.97 14.16
C GLY A 65 15.87 15.12 14.34
N GLU A 66 16.09 14.10 13.50
CA GLU A 66 17.29 13.27 13.55
C GLU A 66 18.36 13.74 12.55
N ARG A 67 19.63 13.53 12.92
CA ARG A 67 20.79 13.77 12.03
C ARG A 67 21.23 12.52 11.27
N MET A 68 20.83 11.34 11.74
CA MET A 68 21.25 10.07 11.15
C MET A 68 20.62 9.87 9.78
N LYS A 69 21.44 9.44 8.81
CA LYS A 69 20.98 9.14 7.45
C LYS A 69 20.48 7.70 7.39
N GLN A 70 19.30 7.54 6.85
CA GLN A 70 18.68 6.26 6.52
C GLN A 70 18.54 6.13 5.01
N LYS A 71 18.43 4.89 4.52
CA LYS A 71 18.23 4.57 3.11
C LYS A 71 17.03 3.66 2.98
N LEU A 72 16.17 3.96 2.01
CA LEU A 72 15.04 3.13 1.64
C LEU A 72 15.12 2.83 0.14
N GLU A 73 14.81 1.61 -0.28
CA GLU A 73 14.78 1.30 -1.71
C GLU A 73 13.58 1.98 -2.38
N LYS A 74 13.75 2.49 -3.60
CA LYS A 74 12.64 3.15 -4.32
C LYS A 74 11.49 2.20 -4.64
N SER A 75 11.74 0.90 -4.66
CA SER A 75 10.71 -0.15 -4.73
C SER A 75 9.81 -0.20 -3.50
N GLU A 76 10.25 0.35 -2.37
CA GLU A 76 9.51 0.39 -1.11
C GLU A 76 8.84 1.76 -0.86
N VAL A 77 9.03 2.70 -1.78
CA VAL A 77 8.42 4.03 -1.74
C VAL A 77 7.28 4.07 -2.74
N ALA A 78 6.07 4.38 -2.27
CA ALA A 78 4.94 4.67 -3.14
C ALA A 78 5.05 6.08 -3.71
N ALA A 79 5.23 7.06 -2.83
CA ALA A 79 5.36 8.45 -3.21
C ALA A 79 6.23 9.25 -2.23
N ILE A 80 6.85 10.30 -2.72
CA ILE A 80 7.46 11.36 -1.93
C ILE A 80 6.59 12.60 -2.05
N LEU A 81 6.20 13.17 -0.91
CA LEU A 81 5.55 14.46 -0.83
C LEU A 81 6.59 15.45 -0.29
N TYR A 82 7.13 16.30 -1.15
CA TYR A 82 8.08 17.32 -0.75
C TYR A 82 7.35 18.46 -0.01
N LYS A 83 8.04 19.11 0.92
CA LYS A 83 7.51 20.25 1.69
C LYS A 83 7.02 21.43 0.83
N ASP A 84 7.55 21.55 -0.40
CA ASP A 84 7.14 22.55 -1.41
C ASP A 84 5.85 22.17 -2.15
N GLY A 85 5.25 21.02 -1.81
CA GLY A 85 4.03 20.51 -2.41
C GLY A 85 4.24 19.67 -3.67
N ARG A 86 5.48 19.49 -4.13
CA ARG A 86 5.77 18.57 -5.24
C ARG A 86 5.52 17.13 -4.79
N ILE A 87 4.88 16.34 -5.64
CA ILE A 87 4.66 14.91 -5.41
C ILE A 87 5.42 14.13 -6.48
N GLU A 88 6.26 13.19 -6.05
CA GLU A 88 6.97 12.26 -6.93
C GLU A 88 6.50 10.84 -6.64
N ASN A 89 5.78 10.25 -7.59
CA ASN A 89 5.25 8.88 -7.47
C ASN A 89 6.25 7.89 -8.06
N PHE A 90 6.52 6.80 -7.34
CA PHE A 90 7.44 5.75 -7.78
C PHE A 90 6.72 4.42 -8.03
N SER A 91 5.69 4.13 -7.26
CA SER A 91 4.80 3.00 -7.49
C SER A 91 3.37 3.39 -7.13
N ASN A 92 2.40 2.64 -7.65
CA ASN A 92 1.07 2.69 -7.06
C ASN A 92 1.19 2.16 -5.62
N PRO A 93 0.68 2.88 -4.61
CA PRO A 93 0.68 2.37 -3.24
C PRO A 93 -0.06 1.04 -3.22
N ILE A 94 0.59 0.01 -2.68
CA ILE A 94 -0.09 -1.25 -2.42
C ILE A 94 -0.86 -1.01 -1.13
N VAL A 95 -2.20 -1.05 -1.22
CA VAL A 95 -3.02 -0.89 -0.01
C VAL A 95 -2.77 -2.10 0.88
N ALA A 96 -1.97 -1.92 1.92
CA ALA A 96 -1.78 -2.96 2.93
C ALA A 96 -3.11 -3.22 3.64
N LYS A 97 -3.47 -4.49 3.73
CA LYS A 97 -4.59 -4.97 4.54
C LYS A 97 -4.33 -4.55 5.98
N LYS A 98 -5.27 -3.81 6.59
CA LYS A 98 -5.21 -3.50 8.01
C LYS A 98 -5.65 -4.73 8.81
N GLU A 99 -4.93 -4.97 9.91
CA GLU A 99 -5.32 -5.96 10.92
C GLU A 99 -6.55 -5.48 11.70
N SER A 100 -7.40 -6.42 12.10
CA SER A 100 -8.46 -6.23 13.09
C SER A 100 -7.84 -5.97 14.47
N GLU A 101 -8.59 -5.28 15.33
CA GLU A 101 -8.10 -4.93 16.68
C GLU A 101 -7.75 -6.17 17.53
N GLY A 102 -8.41 -7.30 17.28
CA GLY A 102 -8.11 -8.58 17.93
C GLY A 102 -6.84 -9.21 17.41
N ALA A 103 -6.69 -9.29 16.08
CA ALA A 103 -5.51 -9.84 15.43
C ALA A 103 -4.23 -9.05 15.75
N SER A 104 -4.33 -7.73 15.88
CA SER A 104 -3.17 -6.88 16.18
C SER A 104 -2.54 -7.13 17.54
N LYS A 105 -3.30 -7.65 18.51
CA LYS A 105 -2.84 -8.01 19.87
C LYS A 105 -2.10 -9.34 19.91
N ILE A 106 -2.11 -10.14 18.84
CA ILE A 106 -1.41 -11.42 18.79
C ILE A 106 0.10 -11.18 18.57
N ARG A 107 0.93 -11.74 19.45
CA ARG A 107 2.39 -11.67 19.34
C ARG A 107 2.89 -12.70 18.33
N VAL A 108 3.87 -12.34 17.51
CA VAL A 108 4.53 -13.24 16.56
C VAL A 108 5.99 -13.39 16.99
N THR A 109 6.49 -14.62 17.07
CA THR A 109 7.88 -14.93 17.46
C THR A 109 8.47 -16.02 16.57
N TYR A 110 9.80 -16.14 16.59
CA TYR A 110 10.58 -17.24 16.02
C TYR A 110 11.27 -18.08 17.10
N SER A 111 11.22 -17.64 18.37
CA SER A 111 11.89 -18.33 19.48
C SER A 111 10.96 -19.31 20.16
N GLU A 112 11.41 -20.55 20.35
CA GLU A 112 10.65 -21.57 21.08
C GLU A 112 10.59 -21.27 22.60
N GLU A 113 11.53 -20.48 23.12
CA GLU A 113 11.56 -20.09 24.54
C GLU A 113 10.36 -19.20 24.91
N ASP A 114 9.89 -18.40 23.96
CA ASP A 114 8.76 -17.48 24.13
C ASP A 114 7.41 -18.18 24.33
N VAL A 115 7.33 -19.48 24.01
CA VAL A 115 6.08 -20.26 24.03
C VAL A 115 6.03 -21.33 25.11
N GLN A 116 7.10 -21.54 25.89
CA GLN A 116 7.19 -22.63 26.87
C GLN A 116 6.09 -22.61 27.95
N VAL A 117 5.60 -21.42 28.30
CA VAL A 117 4.55 -21.22 29.33
C VAL A 117 3.14 -21.35 28.74
N TYR A 118 3.03 -21.50 27.42
CA TYR A 118 1.75 -21.55 26.72
C TYR A 118 1.42 -22.95 26.22
N ARG A 119 0.14 -23.24 26.05
CA ARG A 119 -0.33 -24.48 25.45
C ARG A 119 -0.52 -24.31 23.96
N GLN A 120 0.12 -25.18 23.18
CA GLN A 120 -0.13 -25.26 21.74
C GLN A 120 -1.59 -25.67 21.49
N PHE A 121 -2.26 -24.91 20.65
CA PHE A 121 -3.66 -25.09 20.30
C PHE A 121 -3.80 -25.69 18.90
N ALA A 122 -3.15 -25.10 17.91
CA ALA A 122 -3.29 -25.50 16.51
C ALA A 122 -2.08 -25.09 15.67
N ILE A 123 -2.01 -25.60 14.44
CA ILE A 123 -1.14 -25.08 13.39
C ILE A 123 -1.99 -24.20 12.48
N VAL A 124 -1.52 -22.99 12.19
CA VAL A 124 -2.23 -22.01 11.35
C VAL A 124 -1.31 -21.61 10.20
N GLU A 125 -1.90 -21.42 9.04
CA GLU A 125 -1.22 -20.99 7.83
C GLU A 125 -1.84 -19.69 7.32
N GLY A 126 -1.00 -18.70 7.04
CA GLY A 126 -1.37 -17.46 6.37
C GLY A 126 -0.69 -17.36 5.01
N TYR A 127 -1.38 -16.78 4.04
CA TYR A 127 -0.82 -16.59 2.70
C TYR A 127 -1.11 -15.20 2.17
N TYR A 128 -0.25 -14.75 1.27
CA TYR A 128 -0.48 -13.55 0.48
C TYR A 128 0.03 -13.75 -0.95
N THR A 129 -0.78 -13.34 -1.92
CA THR A 129 -0.46 -13.36 -3.34
C THR A 129 -0.51 -11.93 -3.87
N GLY A 130 0.63 -11.43 -4.33
CA GLY A 130 0.74 -10.15 -5.03
C GLY A 130 0.42 -10.28 -6.51
N SER A 131 0.33 -9.15 -7.23
CA SER A 131 0.14 -9.13 -8.67
C SER A 131 1.47 -9.10 -9.44
N LEU A 132 1.61 -9.90 -10.50
CA LEU A 132 2.73 -9.81 -11.46
C LEU A 132 3.05 -8.40 -11.97
N ARG A 133 2.07 -7.49 -11.98
CA ARG A 133 2.26 -6.10 -12.45
C ARG A 133 3.06 -5.22 -11.49
N GLN A 134 3.33 -5.70 -10.29
CA GLN A 134 4.00 -4.95 -9.23
C GLN A 134 5.21 -5.74 -8.71
N VAL A 135 6.25 -4.99 -8.33
CA VAL A 135 7.44 -5.57 -7.68
C VAL A 135 7.20 -5.56 -6.19
N TYR A 136 7.21 -6.74 -5.56
CA TYR A 136 7.13 -6.89 -4.11
C TYR A 136 8.47 -7.35 -3.55
N SER A 137 8.87 -6.80 -2.40
CA SER A 137 9.98 -7.36 -1.62
C SER A 137 9.51 -8.63 -0.88
N ASN A 138 10.45 -9.52 -0.53
CA ASN A 138 10.12 -10.70 0.28
C ASN A 138 9.59 -10.28 1.65
N GLU A 139 10.16 -9.22 2.25
CA GLU A 139 9.69 -8.67 3.52
C GLU A 139 8.23 -8.22 3.43
N PHE A 140 7.84 -7.56 2.33
CA PHE A 140 6.45 -7.17 2.12
C PHE A 140 5.52 -8.38 2.05
N LEU A 141 5.83 -9.36 1.19
CA LEU A 141 5.00 -10.56 1.03
C LEU A 141 4.85 -11.31 2.36
N GLN A 142 5.94 -11.44 3.10
CA GLN A 142 5.95 -12.08 4.42
C GLN A 142 5.10 -11.31 5.43
N ARG A 143 5.23 -9.99 5.52
CA ARG A 143 4.41 -9.16 6.42
C ARG A 143 2.92 -9.31 6.12
N MET A 144 2.56 -9.32 4.83
CA MET A 144 1.18 -9.52 4.41
C MET A 144 0.65 -10.92 4.74
N ALA A 145 1.48 -11.95 4.56
CA ALA A 145 1.13 -13.31 4.97
C ALA A 145 0.99 -13.44 6.50
N ILE A 146 1.81 -12.72 7.29
CA ILE A 146 1.70 -12.64 8.74
C ILE A 146 0.41 -11.94 9.18
N ILE A 147 0.02 -10.85 8.51
CA ILE A 147 -1.27 -10.19 8.74
C ILE A 147 -2.42 -11.19 8.54
N ASP A 148 -2.41 -11.91 7.41
CA ASP A 148 -3.43 -12.93 7.14
C ASP A 148 -3.41 -14.09 8.14
N LEU A 149 -2.22 -14.52 8.56
CA LEU A 149 -2.02 -15.53 9.60
C LEU A 149 -2.66 -15.10 10.93
N LYS A 150 -2.43 -13.85 11.37
CA LYS A 150 -3.00 -13.31 12.63
C LYS A 150 -4.52 -13.25 12.56
N GLU A 151 -5.08 -12.81 11.42
CA GLU A 151 -6.53 -12.82 11.21
C GLU A 151 -7.12 -14.22 11.30
N ARG A 152 -6.49 -15.20 10.65
CA ARG A 152 -6.95 -16.60 10.70
C ARG A 152 -6.87 -17.17 12.10
N ALA A 153 -5.75 -16.94 12.80
CA ALA A 153 -5.57 -17.39 14.16
C ALA A 153 -6.64 -16.80 15.10
N TYR A 154 -6.86 -15.49 15.02
CA TYR A 154 -7.87 -14.80 15.82
C TYR A 154 -9.30 -15.27 15.50
N LYS A 155 -9.62 -15.46 14.21
CA LYS A 155 -10.93 -15.94 13.77
C LYS A 155 -11.20 -17.38 14.24
N ASN A 156 -10.17 -18.22 14.31
CA ASN A 156 -10.29 -19.60 14.78
C ASN A 156 -10.45 -19.66 16.31
N ASP A 157 -9.63 -18.92 17.07
CA ASP A 157 -9.81 -18.78 18.52
C ASP A 157 -9.32 -17.39 19.00
N PRO A 158 -10.23 -16.53 19.50
CA PRO A 158 -9.88 -15.20 20.02
C PRO A 158 -8.92 -15.21 21.23
N ARG A 159 -8.70 -16.37 21.86
CA ARG A 159 -7.79 -16.54 23.00
C ARG A 159 -6.34 -16.73 22.59
N VAL A 160 -6.05 -16.97 21.30
CA VAL A 160 -4.67 -17.07 20.81
C VAL A 160 -3.90 -15.80 21.19
N LYS A 161 -2.73 -15.98 21.79
CA LYS A 161 -1.86 -14.86 22.24
C LYS A 161 -0.54 -14.81 21.50
N ILE A 162 -0.01 -15.97 21.09
CA ILE A 162 1.30 -16.03 20.46
C ILE A 162 1.30 -17.03 19.29
N LEU A 163 1.99 -16.64 18.23
CA LEU A 163 2.26 -17.44 17.04
C LEU A 163 3.76 -17.66 16.94
N LEU A 164 4.18 -18.92 16.94
CA LEU A 164 5.57 -19.32 16.67
C LEU A 164 5.70 -19.66 15.19
N ILE A 165 6.43 -18.85 14.44
CA ILE A 165 6.66 -19.12 13.01
C ILE A 165 7.59 -20.32 12.87
N LYS A 166 7.13 -21.36 12.17
CA LYS A 166 7.92 -22.57 11.87
C LYS A 166 8.50 -22.53 10.46
N LYS A 167 7.77 -21.93 9.51
CA LYS A 167 8.20 -21.89 8.11
C LYS A 167 7.70 -20.64 7.41
N VAL A 168 8.57 -20.07 6.58
CA VAL A 168 8.25 -19.02 5.61
C VAL A 168 8.70 -19.53 4.24
N SER A 169 7.80 -19.52 3.26
CA SER A 169 8.12 -19.88 1.88
C SER A 169 7.67 -18.80 0.92
N PHE A 170 8.49 -18.56 -0.10
CA PHE A 170 8.20 -17.59 -1.16
C PHE A 170 8.09 -18.32 -2.50
N THR A 171 7.09 -17.95 -3.29
CA THR A 171 6.92 -18.47 -4.65
C THR A 171 7.11 -17.33 -5.63
N ARG A 172 8.05 -17.49 -6.57
CA ARG A 172 8.37 -16.55 -7.65
C ARG A 172 8.76 -17.32 -8.92
N GLY A 173 7.84 -18.16 -9.41
CA GLY A 173 8.01 -18.87 -10.68
C GLY A 173 7.87 -17.94 -11.88
N TYR A 174 8.38 -18.35 -13.04
CA TYR A 174 8.19 -17.60 -14.28
C TYR A 174 6.71 -17.62 -14.68
N GLY A 175 6.05 -16.47 -14.62
CA GLY A 175 4.61 -16.34 -14.88
C GLY A 175 3.71 -16.61 -13.68
N ASP A 176 4.27 -16.96 -12.51
CA ASP A 176 3.50 -17.11 -11.28
C ASP A 176 3.45 -15.80 -10.50
N ASP A 177 2.27 -15.48 -9.96
CA ASP A 177 2.10 -14.34 -9.07
C ASP A 177 3.02 -14.49 -7.84
N PRO A 178 3.79 -13.44 -7.49
CA PRO A 178 4.69 -13.48 -6.36
C PRO A 178 3.89 -13.67 -5.08
N SER A 179 4.19 -14.72 -4.31
CA SER A 179 3.44 -15.04 -3.10
C SER A 179 4.35 -15.45 -1.94
N ALA A 180 3.80 -15.32 -0.74
CA ALA A 180 4.39 -15.85 0.48
C ALA A 180 3.38 -16.65 1.27
N THR A 181 3.87 -17.72 1.88
CA THR A 181 3.14 -18.57 2.82
C THR A 181 3.92 -18.62 4.12
N VAL A 182 3.21 -18.43 5.23
CA VAL A 182 3.76 -18.49 6.58
C VAL A 182 2.98 -19.52 7.37
N VAL A 183 3.69 -20.50 7.93
CA VAL A 183 3.13 -21.54 8.80
C VAL A 183 3.60 -21.28 10.21
N ALA A 184 2.67 -21.25 11.16
CA ALA A 184 2.95 -21.04 12.56
C ALA A 184 2.16 -21.97 13.47
N GLU A 185 2.74 -22.27 14.62
CA GLU A 185 2.06 -22.91 15.74
C GLU A 185 1.40 -21.83 16.59
N ALA A 186 0.09 -21.97 16.82
CA ALA A 186 -0.70 -21.04 17.62
C ALA A 186 -0.82 -21.53 19.05
N TYR A 187 -0.59 -20.63 19.99
CA TYR A 187 -0.63 -20.93 21.42
C TYR A 187 -1.61 -20.03 22.17
N THR A 188 -2.21 -20.65 23.18
CA THR A 188 -3.14 -20.05 24.14
C THR A 188 -2.54 -20.15 25.54
N ARG A 189 -2.92 -19.24 26.43
CA ARG A 189 -2.52 -19.31 27.84
C ARG A 189 -3.24 -20.42 28.57
#